data_AF-A0A947R4Z8-F1
#
_entry.id   AF-A0A947R4Z8-F1
#
_cell.length_a   1.000
_cell.length_b   1.000
_cell.length_c   1.000
_cell.angle_alpha   90.00
_cell.angle_beta   90.00
_cell.angle_gamma   90.00
#
_symmetry.space_group_name_H-M   'P 1'
#
loop_
_entity.id
_entity.type
_entity.pdbx_description
1 polymer ?
#
loop_
_entity_poly.entity_id
_entity_poly.type
_entity_poly.pdbx_seq_one_letter_code
_entity_poly.pdbx_strand_id
1 'polypeptide(L)' 'ETLYSPADFIETANTFGMELYSKLEPRKFGRGMDLHTQSNPLPICYRPGILVKLTMS' A
#
# COMPACT_ATOMS: atom_id res chain seq x y z
N GLU A 1 -0.30 9.73 11.67
CA GLU A 1 -1.35 9.42 10.66
C GLU A 1 -0.76 8.42 9.69
N THR A 2 -1.57 7.52 9.16
CA THR A 2 -1.11 6.59 8.11
C THR A 2 -1.53 7.17 6.77
N LEU A 3 -0.54 7.61 6.00
CA LEU A 3 -0.75 8.03 4.62
C LEU A 3 -0.50 6.83 3.71
N TYR A 4 -1.05 6.85 2.50
CA TYR A 4 -0.88 5.76 1.54
C TYR A 4 -0.23 6.29 0.26
N SER A 5 0.68 5.52 -0.31
CA SER A 5 1.22 5.81 -1.64
C SER A 5 0.41 5.09 -2.73
N PRO A 6 0.54 5.54 -3.99
CA PRO A 6 -0.11 4.85 -5.10
C PRO A 6 0.38 3.42 -5.28
N ALA A 7 -0.47 2.58 -5.88
CA ALA A 7 -0.11 1.23 -6.29
C ALA A 7 0.95 1.24 -7.40
N ASP A 8 1.64 0.11 -7.58
CA ASP A 8 2.65 -0.08 -8.64
C ASP A 8 2.05 -0.44 -10.01
N PHE A 9 0.72 -0.37 -10.14
CA PHE A 9 0.05 -0.49 -11.43
C PHE A 9 0.29 0.76 -12.29
N ILE A 10 0.44 0.56 -13.60
CA ILE A 10 0.67 1.66 -14.56
C ILE A 10 -0.45 2.72 -14.49
N GLU A 11 -1.70 2.29 -14.26
CA GLU A 11 -2.86 3.18 -14.19
C GLU A 11 -2.93 4.04 -12.93
N THR A 12 -2.25 3.62 -11.85
CA THR A 12 -2.20 4.34 -10.57
C THR A 12 -0.95 5.23 -10.45
N ALA A 13 -0.11 5.27 -11.48
CA ALA A 13 1.03 6.17 -11.50
C ALA A 13 0.55 7.65 -11.45
N ASN A 14 1.17 8.45 -10.59
CA ASN A 14 0.85 9.87 -10.39
C ASN A 14 -0.58 10.18 -9.89
N THR A 15 -1.30 9.22 -9.31
CA THR A 15 -2.59 9.48 -8.64
C THR A 15 -2.41 9.66 -7.14
N PHE A 16 -3.48 10.04 -6.43
CA PHE A 16 -3.49 9.98 -4.96
C PHE A 16 -3.48 8.53 -4.49
N GLY A 17 -2.84 8.27 -3.34
CA GLY A 17 -2.80 6.96 -2.72
C GLY A 17 -4.13 6.57 -2.07
N MET A 18 -4.58 5.36 -2.32
CA MET A 18 -5.71 4.71 -1.66
C MET A 18 -5.21 3.68 -0.66
N GLU A 19 -6.03 3.38 0.35
CA GLU A 19 -5.69 2.38 1.37
C GLU A 19 -5.51 0.98 0.79
N LEU A 20 -6.34 0.61 -0.18
CA LEU A 20 -6.34 -0.70 -0.80
C LEU A 20 -6.61 -0.59 -2.30
N TYR A 21 -5.83 -1.32 -3.08
CA TYR A 21 -6.03 -1.52 -4.51
C TYR A 21 -6.35 -2.97 -4.79
N SER A 22 -7.24 -3.21 -5.75
CA SER A 22 -7.56 -4.54 -6.26
C SER A 22 -7.67 -4.52 -7.78
N LYS A 23 -7.11 -5.54 -8.42
CA LYS A 23 -7.15 -5.71 -9.87
C LYS A 23 -7.37 -7.17 -10.23
N LEU A 24 -8.33 -7.42 -11.11
CA LEU A 24 -8.62 -8.75 -11.61
C LEU A 24 -8.05 -8.90 -13.02
N GLU A 25 -7.28 -9.95 -13.25
CA GLU A 25 -6.79 -10.33 -14.57
C GLU A 25 -7.38 -11.70 -14.98
N PRO A 26 -8.00 -11.81 -16.16
CA PRO A 26 -8.48 -13.11 -16.64
C PRO A 26 -7.32 -14.05 -16.92
N ARG A 27 -7.40 -15.27 -16.41
CA ARG A 27 -6.41 -16.33 -16.66
C ARG A 27 -6.42 -16.75 -18.11
N LYS A 28 -5.28 -17.29 -18.56
CA LYS A 28 -5.15 -17.91 -19.90
C LYS A 28 -6.28 -18.91 -20.17
N PHE A 29 -6.87 -18.80 -21.35
CA PHE A 29 -8.01 -19.61 -21.82
C PHE A 29 -9.31 -19.42 -21.02
N GLY A 30 -9.47 -18.30 -20.30
CA GLY A 30 -10.70 -17.99 -19.57
C GLY A 30 -10.98 -18.93 -18.39
N ARG A 31 -9.96 -19.65 -17.90
CA ARG A 31 -10.08 -20.65 -16.84
C ARG A 31 -10.02 -20.04 -15.43
N GLY A 32 -10.60 -18.86 -15.25
CA GLY A 32 -10.66 -18.14 -13.97
C GLY A 32 -10.11 -16.73 -14.02
N MET A 33 -9.97 -16.14 -12.83
CA MET A 33 -9.47 -14.78 -12.61
C MET A 33 -8.34 -14.82 -11.59
N ASP A 34 -7.27 -14.07 -11.85
CA ASP A 34 -6.25 -13.72 -10.88
C ASP A 34 -6.62 -12.41 -10.20
N LEU A 35 -6.63 -12.40 -8.88
CA LEU A 35 -6.88 -11.21 -8.08
C LEU A 35 -5.56 -10.72 -7.50
N HIS A 36 -5.14 -9.55 -7.93
CA HIS A 36 -4.03 -8.81 -7.36
C HIS A 36 -4.57 -7.79 -6.36
N THR A 37 -4.01 -7.79 -5.16
CA THR A 37 -4.30 -6.78 -4.15
C THR A 37 -3.01 -6.14 -3.67
N GLN A 38 -3.07 -4.85 -3.35
CA GLN A 38 -1.92 -4.10 -2.86
C GLN A 38 -2.36 -3.04 -1.87
N SER A 39 -1.52 -2.79 -0.86
CA SER A 39 -1.63 -1.66 0.05
C SER A 39 -0.22 -1.17 0.35
N ASN A 40 0.00 0.14 0.20
CA ASN A 40 1.30 0.78 0.41
C ASN A 40 1.21 1.84 1.54
N PRO A 41 1.05 1.41 2.82
CA PRO A 41 0.95 2.33 3.94
C PRO A 41 2.32 2.93 4.30
N LEU A 42 2.34 4.23 4.55
CA LEU A 42 3.47 5.00 5.07
C LEU A 42 3.07 5.67 6.40
N PRO A 43 3.30 5.01 7.54
CA PRO A 43 3.02 5.60 8.85
C PRO A 43 4.00 6.74 9.13
N ILE A 44 3.50 7.97 9.22
CA ILE A 44 4.32 9.16 9.51
C ILE A 44 4.11 9.62 10.95
N CYS A 45 5.22 9.77 11.67
CA CYS A 45 5.27 10.48 12.95
C CYS A 45 5.56 11.96 12.69
N TYR A 46 4.58 12.83 12.93
CA TYR A 46 4.74 14.27 12.72
C TYR A 46 5.66 14.97 13.74
N ARG A 47 5.96 14.32 14.87
CA ARG A 47 6.84 14.85 15.93
C ARG A 47 7.79 13.76 16.46
N PRO A 48 8.77 13.33 15.66
CA PRO A 48 9.65 12.23 16.05
C PRO A 48 10.51 12.52 17.28
N GLY A 49 10.82 13.79 17.56
CA GLY A 49 11.67 14.20 18.69
C GLY A 49 11.08 13.98 20.09
N ILE A 50 9.79 13.62 20.20
CA ILE A 50 9.14 13.32 21.49
C ILE A 50 9.22 11.81 21.80
N LEU A 51 9.63 10.98 20.83
CA LEU A 51 9.67 9.53 21.01
C LEU A 51 10.89 9.11 21.83
N VAL A 52 10.65 8.42 22.95
CA VAL A 52 11.68 7.82 23.79
C VAL A 52 11.64 6.31 23.64
N LYS A 53 12.77 5.70 23.21
CA LYS A 53 12.92 4.24 23.15
C LYS A 53 13.63 3.75 24.40
N LEU A 54 12.98 2.88 25.16
CA LEU A 54 13.59 2.17 26.29
C LEU A 54 14.10 0.80 25.83
N THR A 55 15.22 0.35 26.39
CA THR A 55 15.79 -0.98 26.17
C THR A 55 16.06 -1.64 27.51
N MET A 56 15.71 -2.91 27.67
CA MET A 56 16.08 -3.69 28.86
C MET A 56 17.52 -4.19 28.73
N SER A 57 18.22 -4.24 29.86
CA SER A 57 19.56 -4.83 30.01
C SER A 57 19.50 -6.34 30.19
#